data_AF-A0A1F6RCZ3-F1
#
_entry.id   AF-A0A1F6RCZ3-F1
#
_cell.length_a   1.000
_cell.length_b   1.000
_cell.length_c   1.000
_cell.angle_alpha   90.00
_cell.angle_beta   90.00
_cell.angle_gamma   90.00
#
_symmetry.space_group_name_H-M   'P 1'
#
loop_
_entity.id
_entity.type
_entity.pdbx_description
1 polymer ?
#
loop_
_entity_poly.entity_id
_entity_poly.type
_entity_poly.pdbx_seq_one_letter_code
_entity_poly.pdbx_strand_id
1 'polypeptide(L)'
;MKISFNKIFLFVFLIILCIFLVTIGKQKENLPDFCQGDKRFGEFPGNGKAFCGPTSVSNILIYLNRHGFPKLFPADDKTQASQFKLIKLLSSEDYMDTKFNKGTEPFELIKGLEKYVIEHGYKISIKWNGWHDGGNYSSGEIPTVQWMKDQIKSNHNIIFHLGWYKYDPLKNVYKRTGGHYVTVVAVKDDLIVIHDPAIRSGVNPKDENCRLVLLKSGAISEWKNYSERSAKGYLKLDGIKLREGSGCAIVDGVIAFKIYK
;
A
#
# COMPACT_ATOMS: atom_id res chain seq x y z
N MET A 1 55.70 14.64 -14.95
CA MET A 1 54.40 14.14 -15.45
C MET A 1 53.31 15.13 -15.03
N LYS A 2 52.89 16.05 -15.92
CA LYS A 2 51.90 17.10 -15.61
C LYS A 2 50.49 16.51 -15.76
N ILE A 3 49.85 16.16 -14.66
CA ILE A 3 48.42 15.82 -14.65
C ILE A 3 47.66 17.13 -14.89
N SER A 4 46.94 17.25 -16.02
CA SER A 4 46.20 18.48 -16.33
C SER A 4 45.01 18.62 -15.39
N PHE A 5 44.86 19.81 -14.81
CA PHE A 5 43.80 20.16 -13.85
C PHE A 5 42.39 19.82 -14.36
N ASN A 6 42.19 19.84 -15.68
CA ASN A 6 40.92 19.49 -16.34
C ASN A 6 40.53 18.02 -16.20
N LYS A 7 41.49 17.09 -16.02
CA LYS A 7 41.18 15.66 -15.83
C LYS A 7 40.70 15.35 -14.41
N ILE A 8 41.15 16.13 -13.42
CA ILE A 8 40.71 15.98 -12.02
C ILE A 8 39.28 16.51 -11.86
N PHE A 9 38.96 17.64 -12.50
CA PHE A 9 37.61 18.23 -12.44
C PHE A 9 36.56 17.33 -13.09
N LEU A 10 36.87 16.71 -14.25
CA LEU A 10 35.97 15.77 -14.92
C LEU A 10 35.72 14.51 -14.08
N PHE A 11 36.74 14.01 -13.37
CA PHE A 11 36.63 12.82 -12.53
C PHE A 11 35.84 13.07 -11.24
N VAL A 12 36.02 14.24 -10.60
CA VAL A 12 35.22 14.66 -9.44
C VAL A 12 33.76 14.89 -9.83
N PHE A 13 33.50 15.48 -11.01
CA PHE A 13 32.14 15.68 -11.50
C PHE A 13 31.44 14.34 -11.83
N LEU A 14 32.16 13.36 -12.38
CA LEU A 14 31.64 12.00 -12.61
C LEU A 14 31.35 11.24 -11.31
N ILE A 15 32.18 11.39 -10.28
CA ILE A 15 31.93 10.79 -8.96
C ILE A 15 30.70 11.43 -8.30
N ILE A 16 30.55 12.75 -8.36
CA ILE A 16 29.36 13.44 -7.84
C ILE A 16 28.10 13.03 -8.62
N LEU A 17 28.18 12.87 -9.94
CA LEU A 17 27.06 12.40 -10.77
C LEU A 17 26.70 10.93 -10.47
N CYS A 18 27.68 10.08 -10.16
CA CYS A 18 27.44 8.70 -9.72
C CYS A 18 26.86 8.60 -8.31
N ILE A 19 27.18 9.53 -7.40
CA ILE A 19 26.57 9.59 -6.06
C ILE A 19 25.10 10.04 -6.15
N PHE A 20 24.71 10.81 -7.18
CA PHE A 20 23.32 11.25 -7.39
C PHE A 20 22.42 10.23 -8.11
N LEU A 21 22.95 9.12 -8.63
CA LEU A 21 22.20 8.20 -9.49
C LEU A 21 21.62 6.94 -8.83
N VAL A 22 21.79 6.72 -7.52
CA VAL A 22 21.18 5.56 -6.85
C VAL A 22 20.61 5.93 -5.48
N THR A 23 19.44 6.56 -5.46
CA THR A 23 18.48 6.34 -4.36
C THR A 23 17.09 6.19 -4.95
N ILE A 24 16.88 5.07 -5.64
CA ILE A 24 15.57 4.45 -5.75
C ILE A 24 15.17 4.03 -4.32
N GLY A 25 13.91 4.29 -3.94
CA GLY A 25 13.43 4.34 -2.56
C GLY A 25 13.97 3.22 -1.66
N LYS A 26 14.50 3.61 -0.48
CA LYS A 26 15.06 2.68 0.49
C LYS A 26 14.02 1.61 0.83
N GLN A 27 14.36 0.34 0.59
CA GLN A 27 13.57 -0.79 1.05
C GLN A 27 13.35 -0.65 2.56
N LYS A 28 12.11 -0.80 3.01
CA LYS A 28 11.81 -0.87 4.44
C LYS A 28 12.21 -2.26 4.93
N GLU A 29 13.50 -2.41 5.21
CA GLU A 29 14.04 -3.63 5.81
C GLU A 29 13.25 -3.98 7.08
N ASN A 30 12.91 -5.25 7.24
CA ASN A 30 12.17 -5.77 8.40
C ASN A 30 10.80 -5.13 8.64
N LEU A 31 10.14 -4.63 7.57
CA LEU A 31 8.72 -4.29 7.64
C LEU A 31 7.93 -5.57 7.99
N PRO A 32 7.08 -5.55 9.03
CA PRO A 32 6.27 -6.71 9.40
C PRO A 32 5.37 -7.19 8.26
N ASP A 33 5.17 -8.50 8.18
CA ASP A 33 4.24 -9.13 7.25
C ASP A 33 3.29 -10.04 8.02
N PHE A 34 2.14 -9.49 8.44
CA PHE A 34 1.11 -10.23 9.14
C PHE A 34 0.04 -10.73 8.15
N CYS A 35 -0.27 -12.02 8.22
CA CYS A 35 -1.36 -12.61 7.46
C CYS A 35 -2.68 -12.46 8.21
N GLN A 36 -3.69 -11.85 7.59
CA GLN A 36 -5.02 -11.64 8.18
C GLN A 36 -5.76 -12.96 8.50
N GLY A 37 -5.29 -14.09 7.97
CA GLY A 37 -5.82 -15.43 8.24
C GLY A 37 -5.08 -16.21 9.31
N ASP A 38 -4.06 -15.61 9.95
CA ASP A 38 -3.29 -16.28 10.99
C ASP A 38 -4.13 -16.49 12.26
N LYS A 39 -4.32 -17.76 12.63
CA LYS A 39 -5.14 -18.17 13.78
C LYS A 39 -4.35 -18.40 15.07
N ARG A 40 -3.02 -18.27 15.04
CA ARG A 40 -2.14 -18.59 16.18
C ARG A 40 -2.41 -17.75 17.44
N PHE A 41 -2.95 -16.55 17.27
CA PHE A 41 -3.20 -15.59 18.35
C PHE A 41 -4.70 -15.32 18.59
N GLY A 42 -5.55 -16.12 17.96
CA GLY A 42 -7.00 -15.94 17.90
C GLY A 42 -7.50 -15.79 16.47
N GLU A 43 -8.81 -15.61 16.32
CA GLU A 43 -9.45 -15.50 15.01
C GLU A 43 -10.18 -14.16 14.86
N PHE A 44 -10.10 -13.57 13.67
CA PHE A 44 -10.93 -12.44 13.27
C PHE A 44 -12.28 -12.92 12.73
N PRO A 45 -13.37 -12.17 12.93
CA PRO A 45 -14.67 -12.46 12.31
C PRO A 45 -14.57 -12.76 10.81
N GLY A 46 -15.37 -13.73 10.34
CA GLY A 46 -15.37 -14.14 8.92
C GLY A 46 -14.05 -14.76 8.45
N ASN A 47 -13.31 -15.43 9.34
CA ASN A 47 -11.96 -15.96 9.10
C ASN A 47 -10.96 -14.86 8.67
N GLY A 48 -11.17 -13.62 9.08
CA GLY A 48 -10.30 -12.49 8.74
C GLY A 48 -10.36 -12.02 7.29
N LYS A 49 -11.23 -12.58 6.43
CA LYS A 49 -11.32 -12.22 4.98
C LYS A 49 -11.51 -10.73 4.70
N ALA A 50 -12.10 -9.98 5.64
CA ALA A 50 -12.36 -8.55 5.54
C ALA A 50 -11.23 -7.64 6.10
N PHE A 51 -10.17 -8.20 6.69
CA PHE A 51 -9.23 -7.46 7.54
C PHE A 51 -7.94 -7.00 6.82
N CYS A 52 -7.89 -7.06 5.48
CA CYS A 52 -6.71 -6.68 4.70
C CYS A 52 -6.27 -5.22 4.93
N GLY A 53 -7.22 -4.29 5.10
CA GLY A 53 -6.97 -2.88 5.36
C GLY A 53 -6.26 -2.64 6.71
N PRO A 54 -6.90 -2.97 7.85
CA PRO A 54 -6.29 -2.85 9.17
C PRO A 54 -4.97 -3.62 9.28
N THR A 55 -4.86 -4.80 8.66
CA THR A 55 -3.63 -5.59 8.64
C THR A 55 -2.50 -4.85 7.92
N SER A 56 -2.77 -4.30 6.72
CA SER A 56 -1.78 -3.52 5.96
C SER A 56 -1.31 -2.27 6.72
N VAL A 57 -2.24 -1.57 7.39
CA VAL A 57 -1.89 -0.41 8.22
C VAL A 57 -1.02 -0.85 9.41
N SER A 58 -1.38 -1.93 10.11
CA SER A 58 -0.63 -2.42 11.27
C SER A 58 0.83 -2.76 10.94
N ASN A 59 1.08 -3.34 9.75
CA ASN A 59 2.42 -3.64 9.28
C ASN A 59 3.29 -2.38 9.25
N ILE A 60 2.74 -1.28 8.72
CA ILE A 60 3.45 0.00 8.65
C ILE A 60 3.60 0.63 10.04
N LEU A 61 2.58 0.62 10.88
CA LEU A 61 2.64 1.24 12.21
C LEU A 61 3.69 0.59 13.11
N ILE A 62 3.81 -0.74 13.08
CA ILE A 62 4.85 -1.46 13.83
C ILE A 62 6.23 -1.17 13.25
N TYR A 63 6.37 -1.06 11.93
CA TYR A 63 7.61 -0.60 11.32
C TYR A 63 7.98 0.81 11.83
N LEU A 64 7.06 1.76 11.79
CA LEU A 64 7.29 3.14 12.25
C LEU A 64 7.60 3.22 13.75
N ASN A 65 6.97 2.38 14.57
CA ASN A 65 7.29 2.24 15.98
C ASN A 65 8.78 1.88 16.19
N ARG A 66 9.30 0.96 15.38
CA ARG A 66 10.73 0.56 15.41
C ARG A 66 11.66 1.63 14.83
N HIS A 67 11.13 2.64 14.15
CA HIS A 67 11.88 3.67 13.41
C HIS A 67 11.53 5.09 13.85
N GLY A 68 11.50 5.31 15.17
CA GLY A 68 11.47 6.67 15.74
C GLY A 68 10.08 7.19 16.12
N PHE A 69 9.04 6.37 16.03
CA PHE A 69 7.67 6.71 16.46
C PHE A 69 7.16 5.77 17.57
N PRO A 70 7.85 5.70 18.73
CA PRO A 70 7.59 4.69 19.75
C PRO A 70 6.20 4.75 20.39
N LYS A 71 5.46 5.87 20.27
CA LYS A 71 4.11 5.95 20.83
C LYS A 71 3.06 5.24 19.98
N LEU A 72 3.36 4.87 18.73
CA LEU A 72 2.40 4.16 17.85
C LEU A 72 2.09 2.73 18.30
N PHE A 73 2.86 2.19 19.24
CA PHE A 73 2.71 0.82 19.69
C PHE A 73 3.45 0.64 21.02
N PRO A 74 2.93 -0.15 21.98
CA PRO A 74 3.62 -0.39 23.26
C PRO A 74 5.09 -0.81 23.04
N ALA A 75 6.00 -0.18 23.78
CA ALA A 75 7.44 -0.33 23.53
C ALA A 75 7.98 -1.72 23.94
N ASP A 76 7.30 -2.36 24.89
CA ASP A 76 7.66 -3.58 25.60
C ASP A 76 7.17 -4.87 24.92
N ASP A 77 6.19 -4.81 24.00
CA ASP A 77 5.66 -6.00 23.33
C ASP A 77 5.46 -5.76 21.83
N LYS A 78 6.43 -6.22 21.02
CA LYS A 78 6.41 -6.15 19.55
C LYS A 78 6.15 -7.50 18.88
N THR A 79 5.48 -8.40 19.59
CA THR A 79 5.17 -9.75 19.11
C THR A 79 4.05 -9.72 18.07
N GLN A 80 3.94 -10.80 17.29
CA GLN A 80 2.79 -11.00 16.39
C GLN A 80 1.46 -11.07 17.18
N ALA A 81 1.47 -11.52 18.43
CA ALA A 81 0.29 -11.51 19.30
C ALA A 81 -0.22 -10.10 19.59
N SER A 82 0.69 -9.15 19.83
CA SER A 82 0.31 -7.76 20.05
C SER A 82 -0.02 -7.04 18.73
N GLN A 83 0.62 -7.40 17.61
CA GLN A 83 0.16 -6.95 16.30
C GLN A 83 -1.29 -7.38 16.02
N PHE A 84 -1.65 -8.62 16.37
CA PHE A 84 -3.03 -9.10 16.25
C PHE A 84 -4.02 -8.25 17.08
N LYS A 85 -3.64 -7.86 18.31
CA LYS A 85 -4.44 -6.93 19.12
C LYS A 85 -4.56 -5.55 18.47
N LEU A 86 -3.49 -5.03 17.87
CA LEU A 86 -3.53 -3.78 17.10
C LEU A 86 -4.50 -3.86 15.93
N ILE A 87 -4.45 -4.95 15.16
CA ILE A 87 -5.36 -5.14 14.03
C ILE A 87 -6.82 -5.16 14.51
N LYS A 88 -7.10 -5.82 15.64
CA LYS A 88 -8.44 -5.78 16.26
C LYS A 88 -8.85 -4.36 16.63
N LEU A 89 -7.97 -3.59 17.27
CA LEU A 89 -8.22 -2.20 17.63
C LEU A 89 -8.50 -1.34 16.39
N LEU A 90 -7.61 -1.37 15.39
CA LEU A 90 -7.77 -0.61 14.15
C LEU A 90 -9.04 -0.99 13.40
N SER A 91 -9.48 -2.25 13.48
CA SER A 91 -10.69 -2.73 12.82
C SER A 91 -12.00 -2.29 13.49
N SER A 92 -11.95 -1.73 14.70
CA SER A 92 -13.16 -1.35 15.45
C SER A 92 -13.89 -0.16 14.81
N GLU A 93 -15.14 0.03 15.24
CA GLU A 93 -15.98 1.17 14.83
C GLU A 93 -15.36 2.53 15.15
N ASP A 94 -14.59 2.62 16.25
CA ASP A 94 -13.91 3.86 16.65
C ASP A 94 -12.79 4.26 15.67
N TYR A 95 -12.28 3.34 14.86
CA TYR A 95 -11.18 3.59 13.92
C TYR A 95 -11.61 3.34 12.47
N MET A 96 -11.34 2.17 11.90
CA MET A 96 -11.54 1.91 10.47
C MET A 96 -12.90 1.30 10.14
N ASP A 97 -13.74 1.06 11.15
CA ASP A 97 -15.08 0.49 11.02
C ASP A 97 -15.17 -0.72 10.07
N THR A 98 -14.27 -1.69 10.26
CA THR A 98 -14.16 -2.83 9.34
C THR A 98 -15.31 -3.80 9.55
N LYS A 99 -16.13 -3.98 8.50
CA LYS A 99 -17.27 -4.91 8.56
C LYS A 99 -16.86 -6.27 8.01
N PHE A 100 -17.06 -7.34 8.78
CA PHE A 100 -16.63 -8.69 8.40
C PHE A 100 -17.22 -9.20 7.06
N ASN A 101 -18.35 -8.65 6.63
CA ASN A 101 -19.05 -9.02 5.39
C ASN A 101 -18.81 -8.04 4.22
N LYS A 102 -18.20 -6.87 4.45
CA LYS A 102 -17.98 -5.84 3.42
C LYS A 102 -16.52 -5.41 3.25
N GLY A 103 -15.69 -5.59 4.28
CA GLY A 103 -14.34 -5.03 4.33
C GLY A 103 -14.32 -3.62 4.92
N THR A 104 -13.29 -2.87 4.53
CA THR A 104 -13.04 -1.48 4.93
C THR A 104 -13.10 -0.60 3.69
N GLU A 105 -13.97 0.40 3.67
CA GLU A 105 -13.98 1.38 2.57
C GLU A 105 -12.80 2.36 2.71
N PRO A 106 -12.27 2.94 1.60
CA PRO A 106 -11.06 3.76 1.67
C PRO A 106 -11.14 4.95 2.62
N PHE A 107 -12.27 5.67 2.63
CA PHE A 107 -12.49 6.79 3.55
C PHE A 107 -12.37 6.37 5.02
N GLU A 108 -13.02 5.28 5.44
CA GLU A 108 -12.95 4.79 6.82
C GLU A 108 -11.54 4.32 7.20
N LEU A 109 -10.84 3.64 6.28
CA LEU A 109 -9.44 3.25 6.51
C LEU A 109 -8.56 4.48 6.76
N ILE A 110 -8.67 5.50 5.92
CA ILE A 110 -7.87 6.73 6.02
C ILE A 110 -8.20 7.50 7.30
N LYS A 111 -9.48 7.70 7.58
CA LYS A 111 -9.95 8.40 8.79
C LYS A 111 -9.52 7.68 10.07
N GLY A 112 -9.65 6.35 10.11
CA GLY A 112 -9.21 5.53 11.24
C GLY A 112 -7.70 5.59 11.45
N LEU A 113 -6.90 5.55 10.36
CA LEU A 113 -5.45 5.76 10.42
C LEU A 113 -5.10 7.15 10.96
N GLU A 114 -5.73 8.21 10.46
CA GLU A 114 -5.49 9.57 10.94
C GLU A 114 -5.76 9.68 12.44
N LYS A 115 -6.96 9.28 12.87
CA LYS A 115 -7.38 9.30 14.27
C LYS A 115 -6.38 8.56 15.16
N TYR A 116 -6.02 7.33 14.79
CA TYR A 116 -5.05 6.54 15.54
C TYR A 116 -3.73 7.27 15.71
N VAL A 117 -3.17 7.82 14.64
CA VAL A 117 -1.87 8.49 14.71
C VAL A 117 -1.92 9.76 15.57
N ILE A 118 -3.00 10.54 15.45
CA ILE A 118 -3.20 11.76 16.24
C ILE A 118 -3.32 11.45 17.74
N GLU A 119 -4.11 10.44 18.11
CA GLU A 119 -4.30 10.04 19.52
C GLU A 119 -3.01 9.53 20.16
N HIS A 120 -2.08 8.99 19.37
CA HIS A 120 -0.75 8.59 19.84
C HIS A 120 0.28 9.73 19.81
N GLY A 121 -0.20 10.98 19.65
CA GLY A 121 0.59 12.20 19.83
C GLY A 121 1.51 12.54 18.67
N TYR A 122 1.13 12.15 17.45
CA TYR A 122 1.85 12.48 16.21
C TYR A 122 0.96 13.26 15.26
N LYS A 123 1.57 14.01 14.35
CA LYS A 123 0.87 14.62 13.21
C LYS A 123 0.96 13.68 12.01
N ILE A 124 0.01 13.78 11.09
CA ILE A 124 -0.01 12.99 9.86
C ILE A 124 -0.41 13.85 8.67
N SER A 125 0.20 13.56 7.52
CA SER A 125 -0.25 14.02 6.22
C SER A 125 -0.67 12.79 5.43
N ILE A 126 -1.90 12.79 4.91
CA ILE A 126 -2.45 11.70 4.11
C ILE A 126 -2.94 12.25 2.77
N LYS A 127 -2.69 11.48 1.71
CA LYS A 127 -3.22 11.71 0.36
C LYS A 127 -3.85 10.44 -0.16
N TRP A 128 -4.95 10.60 -0.87
CA TRP A 128 -5.63 9.55 -1.60
C TRP A 128 -5.68 9.88 -3.08
N ASN A 129 -5.15 8.98 -3.92
CA ASN A 129 -5.33 9.01 -5.36
C ASN A 129 -6.04 7.72 -5.76
N GLY A 130 -7.31 7.81 -6.13
CA GLY A 130 -8.11 6.66 -6.48
C GLY A 130 -9.53 7.02 -6.86
N TRP A 131 -10.25 6.05 -7.39
CA TRP A 131 -11.58 6.29 -7.96
C TRP A 131 -12.73 6.07 -6.98
N HIS A 132 -12.46 5.37 -5.87
CA HIS A 132 -13.35 5.32 -4.72
C HIS A 132 -13.32 6.64 -3.96
N ASP A 133 -14.37 6.89 -3.19
CA ASP A 133 -14.45 8.03 -2.29
C ASP A 133 -13.37 7.95 -1.19
N GLY A 134 -12.50 8.95 -1.18
CA GLY A 134 -11.50 9.18 -0.14
C GLY A 134 -11.80 10.44 0.68
N GLY A 135 -13.00 11.01 0.56
CA GLY A 135 -13.41 12.26 1.22
C GLY A 135 -12.44 13.41 0.94
N ASN A 136 -12.16 14.19 1.98
CA ASN A 136 -11.27 15.37 1.91
C ASN A 136 -9.80 15.03 1.63
N TYR A 137 -9.41 13.75 1.62
CA TYR A 137 -8.06 13.32 1.28
C TYR A 137 -7.86 13.08 -0.22
N SER A 138 -8.95 13.06 -0.98
CA SER A 138 -8.93 12.76 -2.41
C SER A 138 -8.33 13.90 -3.22
N SER A 139 -7.41 13.57 -4.12
CA SER A 139 -6.93 14.48 -5.16
C SER A 139 -7.81 14.46 -6.42
N GLY A 140 -8.71 13.47 -6.56
CA GLY A 140 -9.49 13.23 -7.77
C GLY A 140 -8.72 12.61 -8.94
N GLU A 141 -7.42 12.34 -8.76
CA GLU A 141 -6.54 11.85 -9.82
C GLU A 141 -6.32 10.32 -9.76
N ILE A 142 -6.15 9.71 -10.94
CA ILE A 142 -5.71 8.31 -11.06
C ILE A 142 -4.24 8.23 -10.60
N PRO A 143 -3.87 7.28 -9.73
CA PRO A 143 -2.49 7.15 -9.27
C PRO A 143 -1.56 6.78 -10.44
N THR A 144 -0.52 7.58 -10.64
CA THR A 144 0.54 7.30 -11.62
C THR A 144 1.76 6.69 -10.97
N VAL A 145 2.57 5.95 -11.75
CA VAL A 145 3.87 5.41 -11.27
C VAL A 145 4.77 6.54 -10.78
N GLN A 146 4.81 7.66 -11.50
CA GLN A 146 5.63 8.81 -11.12
C GLN A 146 5.18 9.41 -9.78
N TRP A 147 3.87 9.64 -9.60
CA TRP A 147 3.32 10.15 -8.35
C TRP A 147 3.69 9.26 -7.15
N MET A 148 3.58 7.93 -7.30
CA MET A 148 3.97 6.97 -6.26
C MET A 148 5.47 7.05 -5.94
N LYS A 149 6.32 7.11 -6.97
CA LYS A 149 7.77 7.30 -6.82
C LYS A 149 8.07 8.59 -6.05
N ASP A 150 7.35 9.67 -6.33
CA ASP A 150 7.53 10.97 -5.65
C ASP A 150 7.08 10.94 -4.19
N GLN A 151 5.98 10.25 -3.88
CA GLN A 151 5.54 10.07 -2.49
C GLN A 151 6.58 9.26 -1.69
N ILE A 152 7.13 8.18 -2.27
CA ILE A 152 8.16 7.36 -1.64
C ILE A 152 9.45 8.15 -1.42
N LYS A 153 9.91 8.91 -2.43
CA LYS A 153 11.06 9.82 -2.30
C LYS A 153 10.86 10.85 -1.19
N SER A 154 9.61 11.27 -0.97
CA SER A 154 9.22 12.20 0.09
C SER A 154 9.03 11.51 1.46
N ASN A 155 9.43 10.24 1.60
CA ASN A 155 9.31 9.39 2.78
C ASN A 155 7.86 9.10 3.20
N HIS A 156 6.93 8.99 2.24
CA HIS A 156 5.59 8.50 2.54
C HIS A 156 5.58 6.97 2.59
N ASN A 157 4.72 6.44 3.45
CA ASN A 157 4.26 5.08 3.44
C ASN A 157 3.12 4.93 2.44
N ILE A 158 3.08 3.77 1.76
CA ILE A 158 2.15 3.52 0.67
C ILE A 158 1.36 2.24 0.96
N ILE A 159 0.04 2.33 0.78
CA ILE A 159 -0.89 1.19 0.78
C ILE A 159 -1.65 1.24 -0.54
N PHE A 160 -1.69 0.12 -1.26
CA PHE A 160 -2.55 0.01 -2.43
C PHE A 160 -3.93 -0.49 -2.02
N HIS A 161 -4.96 0.16 -2.57
CA HIS A 161 -6.29 -0.39 -2.68
C HIS A 161 -6.42 -1.02 -4.07
N LEU A 162 -6.58 -2.34 -4.10
CA LEU A 162 -6.70 -3.12 -5.32
C LEU A 162 -8.14 -3.54 -5.53
N GLY A 163 -8.59 -3.52 -6.78
CA GLY A 163 -9.78 -4.24 -7.21
C GLY A 163 -9.40 -5.56 -7.88
N TRP A 164 -10.18 -6.59 -7.61
CA TRP A 164 -10.15 -7.85 -8.35
C TRP A 164 -11.09 -7.74 -9.55
N TYR A 165 -10.61 -8.10 -10.74
CA TYR A 165 -11.36 -7.93 -11.97
C TYR A 165 -11.39 -9.19 -12.83
N LYS A 166 -12.53 -9.43 -13.49
CA LYS A 166 -12.63 -10.30 -14.66
C LYS A 166 -12.60 -9.42 -15.92
N TYR A 167 -11.75 -9.74 -16.88
CA TYR A 167 -11.67 -9.02 -18.14
C TYR A 167 -12.50 -9.73 -19.22
N ASP A 168 -13.41 -9.00 -19.86
CA ASP A 168 -14.14 -9.42 -21.05
C ASP A 168 -13.44 -8.83 -22.28
N PRO A 169 -12.70 -9.64 -23.06
CA PRO A 169 -11.94 -9.15 -24.21
C PRO A 169 -12.82 -8.76 -25.39
N LEU A 170 -14.05 -9.30 -25.50
CA LEU A 170 -14.95 -8.98 -26.60
C LEU A 170 -15.54 -7.58 -26.43
N LYS A 171 -15.82 -7.19 -25.19
CA LYS A 171 -16.35 -5.86 -24.84
C LYS A 171 -15.26 -4.86 -24.45
N ASN A 172 -14.03 -5.33 -24.22
CA ASN A 172 -12.94 -4.55 -23.63
C ASN A 172 -13.34 -3.94 -22.26
N VAL A 173 -13.97 -4.75 -21.41
CA VAL A 173 -14.52 -4.32 -20.11
C VAL A 173 -13.90 -5.13 -18.96
N TYR A 174 -13.52 -4.43 -17.90
CA TYR A 174 -13.07 -4.98 -16.63
C TYR A 174 -14.22 -4.95 -15.63
N LYS A 175 -14.76 -6.14 -15.29
CA LYS A 175 -15.82 -6.29 -14.30
C LYS A 175 -15.24 -6.58 -12.92
N ARG A 176 -15.46 -5.68 -11.97
CA ARG A 176 -14.97 -5.82 -10.59
C ARG A 176 -15.69 -6.96 -9.86
N THR A 177 -14.98 -7.70 -9.02
CA THR A 177 -15.49 -8.86 -8.25
C THR A 177 -15.14 -8.82 -6.76
N GLY A 178 -14.31 -7.86 -6.34
CA GLY A 178 -13.94 -7.66 -4.94
C GLY A 178 -12.81 -6.65 -4.78
N GLY A 179 -12.47 -6.32 -3.53
CA GLY A 179 -11.38 -5.41 -3.20
C GLY A 179 -10.32 -6.07 -2.32
N HIS A 180 -9.18 -5.39 -2.16
CA HIS A 180 -8.09 -5.83 -1.32
C HIS A 180 -7.16 -4.66 -0.97
N TYR A 181 -6.51 -4.72 0.19
CA TYR A 181 -5.43 -3.79 0.54
C TYR A 181 -4.12 -4.55 0.68
N VAL A 182 -3.04 -3.95 0.19
CA VAL A 182 -1.68 -4.49 0.34
C VAL A 182 -0.71 -3.40 0.79
N THR A 183 0.31 -3.81 1.54
CA THR A 183 1.37 -2.90 2.00
C THR A 183 2.45 -2.80 0.93
N VAL A 184 2.86 -1.60 0.54
CA VAL A 184 4.02 -1.43 -0.34
C VAL A 184 5.27 -1.26 0.51
N VAL A 185 6.20 -2.20 0.34
CA VAL A 185 7.46 -2.31 1.10
C VAL A 185 8.56 -1.49 0.45
N ALA A 186 8.68 -1.58 -0.87
CA ALA A 186 9.73 -0.95 -1.63
C ALA A 186 9.32 -0.76 -3.10
N VAL A 187 10.03 0.13 -3.77
CA VAL A 187 10.03 0.24 -5.24
C VAL A 187 11.46 0.06 -5.67
N LYS A 188 11.72 -0.94 -6.52
CA LYS A 188 13.05 -1.31 -7.02
C LYS A 188 12.99 -1.31 -8.54
N ASP A 189 13.56 -0.28 -9.17
CA ASP A 189 13.50 -0.06 -10.60
C ASP A 189 12.04 0.00 -11.13
N ASP A 190 11.61 -1.06 -11.81
CA ASP A 190 10.26 -1.27 -12.36
C ASP A 190 9.42 -2.26 -11.54
N LEU A 191 9.97 -2.75 -10.42
CA LEU A 191 9.29 -3.65 -9.50
C LEU A 191 8.75 -2.88 -8.29
N ILE A 192 7.55 -3.28 -7.87
CA ILE A 192 6.97 -2.92 -6.58
C ILE A 192 7.04 -4.16 -5.70
N VAL A 193 7.63 -4.03 -4.52
CA VAL A 193 7.62 -5.10 -3.51
C VAL A 193 6.44 -4.85 -2.60
N ILE A 194 5.56 -5.82 -2.45
CA ILE A 194 4.40 -5.75 -1.56
C ILE A 194 4.40 -6.87 -0.52
N HIS A 195 3.72 -6.62 0.58
CA HIS A 195 3.20 -7.65 1.47
C HIS A 195 1.69 -7.76 1.28
N ASP A 196 1.24 -8.94 0.88
CA ASP A 196 -0.16 -9.28 0.72
C ASP A 196 -0.69 -9.92 2.02
N PRO A 197 -1.56 -9.24 2.78
CA PRO A 197 -2.07 -9.79 4.05
C PRO A 197 -3.06 -10.94 3.86
N ALA A 198 -3.45 -11.30 2.63
CA ALA A 198 -4.50 -12.27 2.41
C ALA A 198 -4.14 -13.67 2.90
N ILE A 199 -5.18 -14.40 3.31
CA ILE A 199 -5.09 -15.82 3.72
C ILE A 199 -4.34 -16.67 2.68
N ARG A 200 -4.56 -16.39 1.39
CA ARG A 200 -3.95 -17.14 0.28
C ARG A 200 -2.43 -16.95 0.17
N SER A 201 -1.87 -15.92 0.79
CA SER A 201 -0.42 -15.67 0.83
C SER A 201 0.27 -16.48 1.94
N GLY A 202 -0.48 -17.03 2.89
CA GLY A 202 0.02 -17.86 3.98
C GLY A 202 0.56 -17.04 5.15
N VAL A 203 0.92 -17.72 6.24
CA VAL A 203 1.35 -17.10 7.51
C VAL A 203 2.85 -16.78 7.58
N ASN A 204 3.62 -17.26 6.62
CA ASN A 204 5.06 -17.00 6.55
C ASN A 204 5.29 -15.70 5.78
N PRO A 205 6.08 -14.75 6.33
CA PRO A 205 6.43 -13.52 5.64
C PRO A 205 6.96 -13.77 4.23
N LYS A 206 6.49 -13.00 3.25
CA LYS A 206 6.91 -13.13 1.86
C LYS A 206 6.79 -11.82 1.09
N ASP A 207 7.93 -11.38 0.57
CA ASP A 207 7.99 -10.34 -0.45
C ASP A 207 7.36 -10.86 -1.76
N GLU A 208 6.31 -10.17 -2.24
CA GLU A 208 5.81 -10.36 -3.60
C GLU A 208 6.38 -9.25 -4.51
N ASN A 209 7.16 -9.65 -5.50
CA ASN A 209 7.71 -8.75 -6.51
C ASN A 209 6.72 -8.59 -7.66
N CYS A 210 6.10 -7.43 -7.77
CA CYS A 210 5.07 -7.12 -8.74
C CYS A 210 5.53 -6.07 -9.75
N ARG A 211 4.85 -5.96 -10.89
CA ARG A 211 5.02 -4.89 -11.89
C ARG A 211 3.74 -4.08 -12.02
N LEU A 212 3.89 -2.77 -12.19
CA LEU A 212 2.77 -1.89 -12.55
C LEU A 212 2.69 -1.77 -14.06
N VAL A 213 1.61 -2.29 -14.64
CA VAL A 213 1.37 -2.30 -16.09
C VAL A 213 0.28 -1.29 -16.42
N LEU A 214 0.63 -0.27 -17.20
CA LEU A 214 -0.32 0.76 -17.63
C LEU A 214 -1.37 0.19 -18.59
N LEU A 215 -2.63 0.35 -18.23
CA LEU A 215 -3.76 0.00 -19.10
C LEU A 215 -3.93 1.07 -20.18
N LYS A 216 -3.89 0.63 -21.44
CA LYS A 216 -3.94 1.50 -22.62
C LYS A 216 -5.37 1.78 -23.10
N SER A 217 -6.31 0.90 -22.77
CA SER A 217 -7.71 0.97 -23.22
C SER A 217 -8.63 0.18 -22.28
N GLY A 218 -9.93 0.21 -22.59
CA GLY A 218 -10.99 -0.52 -21.91
C GLY A 218 -11.81 0.34 -20.95
N ALA A 219 -12.85 -0.26 -20.39
CA ALA A 219 -13.71 0.35 -19.39
C ALA A 219 -13.73 -0.48 -18.11
N ILE A 220 -13.71 0.19 -16.95
CA ILE A 220 -14.08 -0.41 -15.67
C ILE A 220 -15.60 -0.30 -15.55
N SER A 221 -16.29 -1.43 -15.46
CA SER A 221 -17.76 -1.46 -15.37
C SER A 221 -18.24 -0.72 -14.11
N GLU A 222 -19.51 -0.35 -14.09
CA GLU A 222 -20.17 0.12 -12.87
C GLU A 222 -19.96 -0.86 -11.70
N TRP A 223 -19.85 -0.30 -10.50
CA TRP A 223 -19.68 -1.07 -9.27
C TRP A 223 -20.35 -0.36 -8.10
N LYS A 224 -21.34 -1.00 -7.48
CA LYS A 224 -22.15 -0.40 -6.40
C LYS A 224 -22.72 0.96 -6.85
N ASN A 225 -22.31 2.05 -6.18
CA ASN A 225 -22.72 3.42 -6.43
C ASN A 225 -21.76 4.18 -7.36
N TYR A 226 -20.80 3.50 -7.98
CA TYR A 226 -19.83 4.12 -8.88
C TYR A 226 -20.16 3.79 -10.34
N SER A 227 -20.27 4.83 -11.15
CA SER A 227 -20.51 4.70 -12.58
C SER A 227 -19.34 4.04 -13.30
N GLU A 228 -19.65 3.47 -14.47
CA GLU A 228 -18.64 3.06 -15.45
C GLU A 228 -17.64 4.20 -15.71
N ARG A 229 -16.38 3.82 -15.97
CA ARG A 229 -15.30 4.76 -16.29
C ARG A 229 -14.26 4.14 -17.20
N SER A 230 -13.46 4.96 -17.85
CA SER A 230 -12.33 4.46 -18.64
C SER A 230 -11.31 3.73 -17.75
N ALA A 231 -10.83 2.57 -18.20
CA ALA A 231 -9.70 1.87 -17.61
C ALA A 231 -8.34 2.45 -18.08
N LYS A 232 -8.34 3.27 -19.14
CA LYS A 232 -7.13 3.89 -19.67
C LYS A 232 -6.47 4.76 -18.59
N GLY A 233 -5.17 4.58 -18.40
CA GLY A 233 -4.41 5.32 -17.39
C GLY A 233 -4.29 4.62 -16.05
N TYR A 234 -5.19 3.66 -15.75
CA TYR A 234 -5.06 2.84 -14.54
C TYR A 234 -3.90 1.84 -14.66
N LEU A 235 -3.47 1.34 -13.51
CA LEU A 235 -2.35 0.42 -13.38
C LEU A 235 -2.85 -0.97 -12.99
N LYS A 236 -2.56 -1.98 -13.80
CA LYS A 236 -2.69 -3.39 -13.43
C LYS A 236 -1.48 -3.79 -12.59
N LEU A 237 -1.70 -4.46 -11.47
CA LEU A 237 -0.63 -5.03 -10.66
C LEU A 237 -0.38 -6.47 -11.10
N ASP A 238 0.71 -6.69 -11.82
CA ASP A 238 1.12 -7.99 -12.34
C ASP A 238 2.09 -8.69 -11.41
N GLY A 239 2.03 -10.02 -11.31
CA GLY A 239 2.86 -10.83 -10.42
C GLY A 239 2.31 -11.06 -9.00
N ILE A 240 1.20 -10.40 -8.62
CA ILE A 240 0.49 -10.69 -7.36
C ILE A 240 -0.26 -12.02 -7.44
N LYS A 241 -0.31 -12.78 -6.35
CA LYS A 241 -1.19 -13.96 -6.28
C LYS A 241 -2.65 -13.54 -6.35
N LEU A 242 -3.34 -13.85 -7.44
CA LEU A 242 -4.74 -13.48 -7.64
C LEU A 242 -5.69 -14.22 -6.69
N ARG A 243 -6.79 -13.55 -6.33
CA ARG A 243 -7.95 -14.21 -5.73
C ARG A 243 -8.58 -15.17 -6.74
N GLU A 244 -8.97 -16.36 -6.29
CA GLU A 244 -9.66 -17.35 -7.12
C GLU A 244 -10.83 -16.74 -7.91
N GLY A 245 -10.92 -17.10 -9.19
CA GLY A 245 -11.93 -16.59 -10.10
C GLY A 245 -11.70 -15.15 -10.58
N SER A 246 -10.61 -14.48 -10.21
CA SER A 246 -10.23 -13.16 -10.72
C SER A 246 -9.25 -13.31 -11.88
N GLY A 247 -9.37 -12.48 -12.91
CA GLY A 247 -8.47 -12.47 -14.06
C GLY A 247 -7.29 -11.50 -13.91
N CYS A 248 -7.46 -10.41 -13.15
CA CYS A 248 -6.38 -9.48 -12.85
C CYS A 248 -6.65 -8.66 -11.58
N ALA A 249 -5.63 -7.92 -11.15
CA ALA A 249 -5.70 -6.91 -10.09
C ALA A 249 -5.42 -5.53 -10.69
N ILE A 250 -6.27 -4.55 -10.42
CA ILE A 250 -6.08 -3.15 -10.83
C ILE A 250 -5.96 -2.30 -9.57
N VAL A 251 -5.05 -1.33 -9.58
CA VAL A 251 -4.91 -0.35 -8.50
C VAL A 251 -6.10 0.61 -8.55
N ASP A 252 -7.09 0.36 -7.70
CA ASP A 252 -8.30 1.20 -7.54
C ASP A 252 -7.96 2.54 -6.89
N GLY A 253 -6.94 2.53 -6.02
CA GLY A 253 -6.36 3.73 -5.47
C GLY A 253 -5.12 3.46 -4.63
N VAL A 254 -4.49 4.55 -4.20
CA VAL A 254 -3.28 4.54 -3.41
C VAL A 254 -3.42 5.53 -2.26
N ILE A 255 -3.17 5.02 -1.05
CA ILE A 255 -3.02 5.84 0.14
C ILE A 255 -1.53 6.13 0.31
N ALA A 256 -1.17 7.39 0.36
CA ALA A 256 0.17 7.84 0.71
C ALA A 256 0.13 8.66 1.99
N PHE A 257 0.89 8.27 3.01
CA PHE A 257 0.91 9.00 4.26
C PHE A 257 2.29 9.12 4.89
N LYS A 258 2.50 10.22 5.61
CA LYS A 258 3.71 10.50 6.35
C LYS A 258 3.37 11.05 7.72
N ILE A 259 4.11 10.62 8.73
CA ILE A 259 3.89 11.02 10.12
C ILE A 259 5.04 11.89 10.62
N TYR A 260 4.73 12.75 11.59
CA TYR A 260 5.64 13.76 12.15
C TYR A 260 5.53 13.78 13.68
N LYS A 261 6.64 14.13 14.34
CA LYS A 261 6.70 14.37 15.78
C LYS A 261 6.07 15.71 16.15
#